data_AF-A0A2P7Z4L7-F1
#
_entry.id   AF-A0A2P7Z4L7-F1
#
_cell.length_a   1.000
_cell.length_b   1.000
_cell.length_c   1.000
_cell.angle_alpha   90.00
_cell.angle_beta   90.00
_cell.angle_gamma   90.00
#
_symmetry.space_group_name_H-M   'P 1'
#
loop_
_entity.id
_entity.type
_entity.pdbx_description
1 polymer ?
#
loop_
_entity_poly.entity_id
_entity_poly.type
_entity_poly.pdbx_seq_one_letter_code
_entity_poly.pdbx_strand_id
1 'polypeptide(L)'
;MSRLLGVLSVALLTTTVSSTCDCGYSVTTTPSVTNDEPPAPPSAYTFTDLLQTDFLHVYALPNYTTSNTDRIAAFGWQAQAYNVSPADARGPYGKAAQVENVLVNPLRDEWDWGGEGINGGDPGLQLWVRNQANLLQLQDNDDELAIKTGEMAMLRDDMVYGSFRVGMKMSSIRGTCAAFFWYRNDTSELDLEFLTRQIDSSNLTSPAPLNLVIQTPLSASHGFDASLTPYFKVHPLPFLPSDSYHEYRIDWLPDSITFFADGSPLWTITNTSVIPQGPGHLMLNHWSNGDGNWSAGPPEEDAVLTVSYVKAYFNSSDEGKNKVFADNCVSDVGKVCEISEADWENGIDPRGQNGNETGRTPFVGNRTGWTEGDSDPNQKGGASGMEVGVMTMFASLGIMCVWLFVGV
;
A
#
# COMPACT_ATOMS: atom_id res chain seq x y z
N MET A 1 -4.82 8.78 -71.13
CA MET A 1 -4.40 9.14 -69.76
C MET A 1 -5.28 8.39 -68.78
N SER A 2 -4.73 7.32 -68.18
CA SER A 2 -5.43 6.41 -67.27
C SER A 2 -5.84 7.09 -65.97
N ARG A 3 -7.07 6.86 -65.52
CA ARG A 3 -7.51 7.14 -64.16
C ARG A 3 -7.35 5.86 -63.34
N LEU A 4 -6.39 5.83 -62.42
CA LEU A 4 -6.34 4.81 -61.36
C LEU A 4 -7.35 5.23 -60.28
N LEU A 5 -8.38 4.39 -60.04
CA LEU A 5 -9.13 4.40 -58.80
C LEU A 5 -8.27 3.71 -57.72
N GLY A 6 -7.77 4.47 -56.76
CA GLY A 6 -7.20 3.92 -55.53
C GLY A 6 -8.31 3.65 -54.53
N VAL A 7 -8.62 2.37 -54.28
CA VAL A 7 -9.46 1.94 -53.16
C VAL A 7 -8.60 2.07 -51.91
N LEU A 8 -8.90 3.05 -51.06
CA LEU A 8 -8.25 3.20 -49.76
C LEU A 8 -8.94 2.23 -48.78
N SER A 9 -8.39 1.02 -48.63
CA SER A 9 -8.78 0.10 -47.58
C SER A 9 -8.32 0.69 -46.24
N VAL A 10 -9.25 1.23 -45.47
CA VAL A 10 -9.00 1.59 -44.07
C VAL A 10 -8.92 0.28 -43.29
N ALA A 11 -7.71 -0.24 -43.13
CA ALA A 11 -7.44 -1.29 -42.17
C ALA A 11 -7.59 -0.66 -40.77
N LEU A 12 -8.70 -0.97 -40.10
CA LEU A 12 -8.86 -0.72 -38.68
C LEU A 12 -7.83 -1.59 -37.96
N LEU A 13 -6.66 -1.03 -37.66
CA LEU A 13 -5.72 -1.60 -36.72
C LEU A 13 -6.34 -1.45 -35.33
N THR A 14 -7.09 -2.46 -34.92
CA THR A 14 -7.41 -2.67 -33.50
C THR A 14 -6.09 -2.91 -32.79
N THR A 15 -5.56 -1.89 -32.12
CA THR A 15 -4.45 -2.03 -31.19
C THR A 15 -4.94 -2.89 -30.03
N THR A 16 -4.60 -4.18 -30.06
CA THR A 16 -4.82 -5.08 -28.93
C THR A 16 -3.89 -4.65 -27.81
N VAL A 17 -4.45 -3.98 -26.80
CA VAL A 17 -3.78 -3.70 -25.53
C VAL A 17 -3.46 -5.06 -24.91
N SER A 18 -2.17 -5.40 -24.85
CA SER A 18 -1.70 -6.69 -24.35
C SER A 18 -1.32 -6.57 -22.88
N SER A 19 -2.30 -6.62 -21.97
CA SER A 19 -2.11 -6.99 -20.55
C SER A 19 -3.43 -6.98 -19.75
N THR A 20 -4.59 -7.11 -20.38
CA THR A 20 -5.82 -6.73 -19.68
C THR A 20 -6.29 -7.86 -18.75
N CYS A 21 -5.89 -7.78 -17.48
CA CYS A 21 -6.40 -8.58 -16.35
C CYS A 21 -7.88 -8.25 -16.08
N ASP A 22 -8.69 -8.18 -17.13
CA ASP A 22 -10.05 -7.65 -17.15
C ASP A 22 -11.00 -8.47 -16.29
N CYS A 23 -10.67 -9.74 -16.06
CA CYS A 23 -11.42 -10.64 -15.20
C CYS A 23 -10.84 -10.81 -13.79
N GLY A 24 -9.87 -9.97 -13.42
CA GLY A 24 -9.42 -9.82 -12.05
C GLY A 24 -8.11 -10.53 -11.73
N TYR A 25 -7.84 -10.62 -10.44
CA TYR A 25 -6.54 -11.00 -9.88
C TYR A 25 -6.72 -12.17 -8.90
N SER A 26 -6.15 -13.33 -9.21
CA SER A 26 -6.35 -14.54 -8.41
C SER A 26 -5.20 -14.79 -7.44
N VAL A 27 -5.54 -15.02 -6.18
CA VAL A 27 -4.63 -15.58 -5.16
C VAL A 27 -4.97 -17.06 -4.96
N THR A 28 -3.94 -17.90 -4.91
CA THR A 28 -4.09 -19.31 -4.53
C THR A 28 -4.11 -19.42 -3.01
N THR A 29 -5.22 -19.90 -2.47
CA THR A 29 -5.41 -20.13 -1.04
C THR A 29 -5.21 -21.61 -0.75
N THR A 30 -4.24 -21.95 0.09
CA THR A 30 -4.10 -23.29 0.66
C THR A 30 -4.93 -23.38 1.95
N PRO A 31 -5.90 -24.31 2.03
CA PRO A 31 -6.65 -24.52 3.26
C PRO A 31 -5.73 -24.84 4.44
N SER A 32 -6.02 -24.26 5.61
CA SER A 32 -5.30 -24.55 6.84
C SER A 32 -5.44 -26.03 7.21
N VAL A 33 -4.31 -26.71 7.39
CA VAL A 33 -4.29 -28.11 7.85
C VAL A 33 -4.67 -28.13 9.33
N THR A 34 -5.92 -28.46 9.63
CA THR A 34 -6.28 -28.93 10.98
C THR A 34 -5.89 -30.40 11.08
N ASN A 35 -5.31 -30.82 12.21
CA ASN A 35 -4.70 -32.14 12.42
C ASN A 35 -5.63 -33.36 12.17
N ASP A 36 -6.91 -33.16 11.85
CA ASP A 36 -7.93 -34.21 11.75
C ASP A 36 -8.58 -34.35 10.35
N GLU A 37 -8.21 -33.56 9.34
CA GLU A 37 -8.68 -33.74 7.95
C GLU A 37 -7.53 -33.71 6.92
N PRO A 38 -7.61 -34.50 5.84
CA PRO A 38 -6.70 -34.36 4.71
C PRO A 38 -6.81 -32.95 4.12
N PRO A 39 -5.69 -32.34 3.71
CA PRO A 39 -5.70 -30.98 3.18
C PRO A 39 -6.66 -30.91 1.99
N ALA A 40 -7.66 -30.02 2.08
CA ALA A 40 -8.51 -29.71 0.94
C ALA A 40 -7.64 -29.15 -0.21
N PRO A 41 -8.04 -29.39 -1.48
CA PRO A 41 -7.28 -28.89 -2.61
C PRO A 41 -7.19 -27.36 -2.56
N PRO A 42 -6.08 -26.76 -3.07
CA PRO A 42 -5.97 -25.31 -3.18
C PRO A 42 -7.16 -24.74 -3.95
N SER A 43 -7.81 -23.74 -3.37
CA SER A 43 -8.80 -22.92 -4.06
C SER A 43 -8.17 -21.62 -4.54
N ALA A 44 -8.67 -21.05 -5.64
CA ALA A 44 -8.30 -19.72 -6.07
C ALA A 44 -9.40 -18.74 -5.68
N TYR A 45 -9.03 -17.59 -5.12
CA TYR A 45 -9.94 -16.47 -4.90
C TYR A 45 -9.57 -15.32 -5.83
N THR A 46 -10.54 -14.82 -6.60
CA THR A 46 -10.33 -13.74 -7.57
C THR A 46 -10.88 -12.42 -7.03
N PHE A 47 -10.02 -11.40 -7.02
CA PHE A 47 -10.36 -10.03 -6.68
C PHE A 47 -10.62 -9.20 -7.95
N THR A 48 -11.50 -8.22 -7.86
CA THR A 48 -11.94 -7.43 -9.03
C THR A 48 -11.17 -6.13 -9.23
N ASP A 49 -10.44 -5.67 -8.21
CA ASP A 49 -9.73 -4.39 -8.20
C ASP A 49 -8.30 -4.55 -7.66
N LEU A 50 -7.44 -3.58 -7.97
CA LEU A 50 -6.10 -3.51 -7.41
C LEU A 50 -5.64 -2.08 -7.15
N LEU A 51 -4.70 -1.95 -6.23
CA LEU A 51 -3.89 -0.76 -6.03
C LEU A 51 -2.48 -1.23 -5.65
N GLN A 52 -1.50 -0.87 -6.47
CA GLN A 52 -0.10 -1.20 -6.21
C GLN A 52 0.75 0.06 -6.24
N THR A 53 1.60 0.22 -5.24
CA THR A 53 2.53 1.34 -5.10
C THR A 53 3.93 0.80 -4.85
N ASP A 54 4.86 1.22 -5.71
CA ASP A 54 6.28 0.87 -5.64
C ASP A 54 7.04 2.05 -5.00
N PHE A 55 7.18 2.01 -3.67
CA PHE A 55 7.77 3.10 -2.91
C PHE A 55 9.27 3.23 -3.10
N LEU A 56 9.96 2.22 -3.66
CA LEU A 56 11.37 2.35 -4.07
C LEU A 56 11.55 3.42 -5.16
N HIS A 57 10.50 3.73 -5.91
CA HIS A 57 10.54 4.66 -7.06
C HIS A 57 9.59 5.85 -6.91
N VAL A 58 9.11 6.14 -5.70
CA VAL A 58 8.30 7.34 -5.42
C VAL A 58 9.24 8.50 -5.07
N TYR A 59 9.42 9.44 -6.00
CA TYR A 59 10.32 10.59 -5.82
C TYR A 59 9.66 11.82 -5.18
N ALA A 60 8.32 11.88 -5.16
CA ALA A 60 7.57 12.93 -4.51
C ALA A 60 6.18 12.44 -4.12
N LEU A 61 5.67 12.92 -2.99
CA LEU A 61 4.28 12.71 -2.60
C LEU A 61 3.37 13.74 -3.29
N PRO A 62 2.14 13.36 -3.67
CA PRO A 62 1.17 14.29 -4.25
C PRO A 62 0.86 15.46 -3.31
N ASN A 63 0.65 16.65 -3.88
CA ASN A 63 0.29 17.84 -3.11
C ASN A 63 -1.15 17.72 -2.54
N TYR A 64 -1.38 18.29 -1.36
CA TYR A 64 -2.69 18.39 -0.70
C TYR A 64 -3.72 19.24 -1.45
N THR A 65 -3.32 19.97 -2.50
CA THR A 65 -4.22 20.89 -3.23
C THR A 65 -5.02 20.25 -4.36
N THR A 66 -4.81 18.97 -4.68
CA THR A 66 -5.56 18.24 -5.71
C THR A 66 -6.76 17.50 -5.11
N SER A 67 -7.83 17.29 -5.89
CA SER A 67 -9.04 16.60 -5.41
C SER A 67 -8.75 15.16 -4.98
N ASN A 68 -9.58 14.56 -4.13
CA ASN A 68 -9.44 13.14 -3.76
C ASN A 68 -9.44 12.24 -4.99
N THR A 69 -10.31 12.52 -5.96
CA THR A 69 -10.39 11.76 -7.21
C THR A 69 -9.06 11.78 -7.97
N ASP A 70 -8.45 12.97 -8.12
CA ASP A 70 -7.16 13.10 -8.81
C ASP A 70 -6.03 12.39 -8.05
N ARG A 71 -6.03 12.51 -6.71
CA ARG A 71 -5.03 11.84 -5.87
C ARG A 71 -5.17 10.33 -5.87
N ILE A 72 -6.40 9.82 -5.86
CA ILE A 72 -6.69 8.40 -6.00
C ILE A 72 -6.17 7.89 -7.35
N ALA A 73 -6.45 8.62 -8.44
CA ALA A 73 -6.00 8.26 -9.77
C ALA A 73 -4.46 8.31 -9.92
N ALA A 74 -3.80 9.26 -9.26
CA ALA A 74 -2.35 9.45 -9.38
C ALA A 74 -1.52 8.54 -8.48
N PHE A 75 -1.97 8.30 -7.24
CA PHE A 75 -1.14 7.69 -6.19
C PHE A 75 -1.90 6.82 -5.18
N GLY A 76 -3.12 7.19 -4.82
CA GLY A 76 -3.96 6.39 -3.92
C GLY A 76 -3.75 6.62 -2.42
N TRP A 77 -2.70 7.33 -2.01
CA TRP A 77 -2.37 7.54 -0.59
C TRP A 77 -2.37 9.02 -0.17
N GLN A 78 -2.56 9.24 1.13
CA GLN A 78 -2.42 10.54 1.77
C GLN A 78 -1.69 10.44 3.11
N ALA A 79 -0.69 11.29 3.31
CA ALA A 79 -0.05 11.50 4.61
C ALA A 79 -0.98 12.26 5.55
N GLN A 80 -1.08 11.78 6.78
CA GLN A 80 -2.06 12.24 7.78
C GLN A 80 -1.49 13.35 8.67
N ALA A 81 -2.37 14.24 9.13
CA ALA A 81 -2.06 15.32 10.05
C ALA A 81 -3.16 15.46 11.11
N TYR A 82 -2.87 15.07 12.34
CA TYR A 82 -3.81 15.21 13.47
C TYR A 82 -3.08 15.03 14.80
N ASN A 83 -3.71 15.50 15.88
CA ASN A 83 -3.23 15.31 17.24
C ASN A 83 -4.25 14.47 18.03
N VAL A 84 -3.74 13.66 18.95
CA VAL A 84 -4.51 12.87 19.92
C VAL A 84 -3.97 13.20 21.31
N SER A 85 -4.85 13.55 22.24
CA SER A 85 -4.48 13.84 23.63
C SER A 85 -3.86 12.61 24.32
N PRO A 86 -3.06 12.74 25.39
CA PRO A 86 -2.58 11.59 26.16
C PRO A 86 -3.71 10.71 26.68
N ALA A 87 -4.84 11.33 27.10
CA ALA A 87 -6.01 10.61 27.58
C ALA A 87 -6.62 9.70 26.50
N ASP A 88 -6.85 10.24 25.29
CA ASP A 88 -7.43 9.48 24.18
C ASP A 88 -6.43 8.48 23.57
N ALA A 89 -5.14 8.84 23.58
CA ALA A 89 -4.05 7.95 23.16
C ALA A 89 -3.79 6.82 24.16
N ARG A 90 -4.42 6.85 25.34
CA ARG A 90 -4.27 5.86 26.42
C ARG A 90 -2.80 5.66 26.83
N GLY A 91 -2.04 6.75 26.90
CA GLY A 91 -0.63 6.72 27.26
C GLY A 91 -0.20 7.97 28.03
N PRO A 92 1.02 7.97 28.61
CA PRO A 92 1.58 9.16 29.25
C PRO A 92 1.83 10.31 28.26
N TYR A 93 1.87 10.04 26.96
CA TYR A 93 1.99 11.04 25.90
C TYR A 93 0.85 10.90 24.89
N GLY A 94 0.48 12.02 24.29
CA GLY A 94 -0.37 12.05 23.10
C GLY A 94 0.38 11.58 21.85
N LYS A 95 -0.35 11.55 20.73
CA LYS A 95 0.21 11.29 19.39
C LYS A 95 0.03 12.53 18.52
N ALA A 96 1.04 12.87 17.73
CA ALA A 96 0.96 13.95 16.75
C ALA A 96 1.41 13.43 15.38
N ALA A 97 0.46 12.96 14.58
CA ALA A 97 0.72 12.58 13.20
C ALA A 97 1.04 13.83 12.39
N GLN A 98 2.20 13.85 11.74
CA GLN A 98 2.69 15.00 11.00
C GLN A 98 3.17 14.59 9.61
N VAL A 99 2.82 15.40 8.62
CA VAL A 99 3.16 15.15 7.21
C VAL A 99 4.67 15.24 6.99
N GLU A 100 5.37 16.04 7.80
CA GLU A 100 6.82 16.18 7.81
C GLU A 100 7.55 14.92 8.32
N ASN A 101 6.82 13.99 8.93
CA ASN A 101 7.33 12.68 9.35
C ASN A 101 7.02 11.58 8.34
N VAL A 102 6.48 11.93 7.17
CA VAL A 102 6.29 11.04 6.03
C VAL A 102 7.21 11.51 4.91
N LEU A 103 8.33 10.82 4.73
CA LEU A 103 9.36 11.20 3.77
C LEU A 103 9.54 10.12 2.70
N VAL A 104 9.94 10.52 1.50
CA VAL A 104 10.34 9.58 0.46
C VAL A 104 11.85 9.52 0.35
N ASN A 105 12.38 8.32 0.22
CA ASN A 105 13.80 8.03 0.02
C ASN A 105 13.96 7.04 -1.13
N PRO A 106 13.54 7.37 -2.36
CA PRO A 106 13.59 6.45 -3.50
C PRO A 106 15.02 6.03 -3.81
N LEU A 107 15.18 4.96 -4.59
CA LEU A 107 16.43 4.61 -5.26
C LEU A 107 16.90 5.77 -6.16
N ARG A 108 18.20 5.77 -6.49
CA ARG A 108 18.83 6.88 -7.24
C ARG A 108 18.38 6.94 -8.69
N ASP A 109 18.11 5.77 -9.26
CA ASP A 109 17.72 5.58 -10.64
C ASP A 109 16.41 4.77 -10.66
N GLU A 110 15.54 5.06 -11.63
CA GLU A 110 14.27 4.35 -11.83
C GLU A 110 14.45 2.91 -12.34
N TRP A 111 15.66 2.58 -12.82
CA TRP A 111 16.04 1.25 -13.29
C TRP A 111 16.70 0.39 -12.22
N ASP A 112 17.17 1.02 -11.14
CA ASP A 112 17.80 0.32 -10.03
C ASP A 112 16.75 -0.39 -9.20
N TRP A 113 17.11 -1.54 -8.63
CA TRP A 113 16.22 -2.29 -7.74
C TRP A 113 16.85 -2.56 -6.38
N GLY A 114 18.14 -2.27 -6.24
CA GLY A 114 18.88 -2.37 -5.00
C GLY A 114 19.90 -1.26 -4.86
N GLY A 115 20.22 -0.94 -3.61
CA GLY A 115 21.14 0.14 -3.27
C GLY A 115 20.62 1.03 -2.14
N GLU A 116 21.26 2.18 -1.98
CA GLU A 116 20.81 3.22 -1.03
C GLU A 116 19.75 4.10 -1.65
N GLY A 117 18.85 4.60 -0.81
CA GLY A 117 18.00 5.70 -1.22
C GLY A 117 18.81 6.98 -1.50
N ILE A 118 18.20 7.94 -2.19
CA ILE A 118 18.84 9.22 -2.55
C ILE A 118 19.36 10.00 -1.33
N ASN A 119 18.71 9.83 -0.17
CA ASN A 119 19.09 10.44 1.11
C ASN A 119 19.99 9.53 1.96
N GLY A 120 20.51 8.44 1.39
CA GLY A 120 21.27 7.41 2.09
C GLY A 120 20.38 6.38 2.80
N GLY A 121 20.99 5.29 3.28
CA GLY A 121 20.27 4.26 4.04
C GLY A 121 19.21 3.50 3.23
N ASP A 122 18.17 3.06 3.92
CA ASP A 122 17.10 2.19 3.42
C ASP A 122 16.17 2.92 2.42
N PRO A 123 16.03 2.45 1.16
CA PRO A 123 15.20 3.09 0.16
C PRO A 123 13.70 2.80 0.36
N GLY A 124 12.84 3.75 0.01
CA GLY A 124 11.39 3.60 0.10
C GLY A 124 10.70 4.78 0.78
N LEU A 125 9.44 4.58 1.16
CA LEU A 125 8.68 5.50 1.99
C LEU A 125 9.09 5.33 3.44
N GLN A 126 9.39 6.43 4.12
CA GLN A 126 9.83 6.45 5.52
C GLN A 126 8.80 7.12 6.42
N LEU A 127 8.35 6.40 7.44
CA LEU A 127 7.50 6.92 8.51
C LEU A 127 8.34 7.10 9.78
N TRP A 128 8.43 8.35 10.25
CA TRP A 128 9.31 8.73 11.35
C TRP A 128 8.55 8.88 12.67
N VAL A 129 9.12 8.34 13.75
CA VAL A 129 8.79 8.70 15.12
C VAL A 129 9.94 9.49 15.71
N ARG A 130 9.67 10.72 16.16
CA ARG A 130 10.71 11.61 16.69
C ARG A 130 11.05 11.29 18.13
N ASN A 131 12.32 11.49 18.46
CA ASN A 131 12.86 11.20 19.79
C ASN A 131 12.29 12.09 20.90
N GLN A 132 12.58 11.69 22.14
CA GLN A 132 12.17 12.38 23.37
C GLN A 132 12.59 13.86 23.47
N ALA A 133 13.61 14.32 22.73
CA ALA A 133 14.00 15.73 22.71
C ALA A 133 13.14 16.58 21.75
N ASN A 134 12.27 15.95 20.96
CA ASN A 134 11.47 16.59 19.91
C ASN A 134 9.95 16.43 20.11
N LEU A 135 9.49 16.34 21.36
CA LEU A 135 8.06 16.30 21.68
C LEU A 135 7.31 17.57 21.24
N LEU A 136 6.02 17.42 20.98
CA LEU A 136 5.11 18.53 20.68
C LEU A 136 4.31 18.90 21.93
N GLN A 137 4.30 20.19 22.30
CA GLN A 137 3.35 20.72 23.27
C GLN A 137 1.97 20.85 22.60
N LEU A 138 0.95 20.20 23.18
CA LEU A 138 -0.42 20.30 22.66
C LEU A 138 -1.03 21.64 23.07
N GLN A 139 -1.73 22.28 22.12
CA GLN A 139 -2.24 23.65 22.29
C GLN A 139 -3.39 23.76 23.30
N ASP A 140 -4.13 22.67 23.51
CA ASP A 140 -5.31 22.67 24.38
C ASP A 140 -4.95 22.50 25.86
N ASN A 141 -3.70 22.12 26.17
CA ASN A 141 -3.19 21.96 27.53
C ASN A 141 -1.65 22.06 27.56
N ASP A 142 -1.13 23.11 28.22
CA ASP A 142 0.30 23.40 28.33
C ASP A 142 1.11 22.36 29.14
N ASP A 143 0.44 21.41 29.80
CA ASP A 143 1.10 20.29 30.49
C ASP A 143 1.11 18.99 29.66
N GLU A 144 0.42 18.94 28.51
CA GLU A 144 0.27 17.74 27.68
C GLU A 144 1.25 17.69 26.50
N LEU A 145 2.11 16.68 26.51
CA LEU A 145 3.08 16.42 25.45
C LEU A 145 2.60 15.30 24.54
N ALA A 146 2.87 15.45 23.23
CA ALA A 146 2.64 14.44 22.23
C ALA A 146 3.95 14.02 21.54
N ILE A 147 4.06 12.73 21.23
CA ILE A 147 5.15 12.20 20.42
C ILE A 147 4.78 12.42 18.95
N LYS A 148 5.72 12.97 18.17
CA LYS A 148 5.52 13.21 16.74
C LYS A 148 5.71 11.91 15.97
N THR A 149 4.74 11.55 15.13
CA THR A 149 4.62 10.26 14.45
C THR A 149 4.39 10.45 12.95
N GLY A 150 4.47 9.37 12.18
CA GLY A 150 4.23 9.36 10.74
C GLY A 150 3.15 8.35 10.38
N GLU A 151 2.17 8.77 9.57
CA GLU A 151 1.05 7.92 9.15
C GLU A 151 0.63 8.24 7.71
N MET A 152 0.31 7.19 6.96
CA MET A 152 -0.19 7.24 5.59
C MET A 152 -1.46 6.37 5.50
N ALA A 153 -2.52 6.92 4.92
CA ALA A 153 -3.77 6.19 4.71
C ALA A 153 -4.11 6.15 3.22
N MET A 154 -4.65 5.02 2.76
CA MET A 154 -5.25 4.94 1.44
C MET A 154 -6.50 5.82 1.37
N LEU A 155 -6.65 6.54 0.26
CA LEU A 155 -7.80 7.41 0.01
C LEU A 155 -9.05 6.63 -0.40
N ARG A 156 -8.88 5.40 -0.88
CA ARG A 156 -9.99 4.48 -1.13
C ARG A 156 -10.39 3.79 0.16
N ASP A 157 -11.66 3.94 0.53
CA ASP A 157 -12.31 3.37 1.70
C ASP A 157 -13.40 2.36 1.37
N ASP A 158 -13.42 1.88 0.12
CA ASP A 158 -14.38 0.95 -0.46
C ASP A 158 -13.87 -0.50 -0.50
N MET A 159 -12.79 -0.82 0.23
CA MET A 159 -12.16 -2.15 0.17
C MET A 159 -12.94 -3.16 1.01
N VAL A 160 -13.44 -4.22 0.36
CA VAL A 160 -14.12 -5.35 0.99
C VAL A 160 -13.47 -6.64 0.51
N TYR A 161 -12.99 -7.47 1.44
CA TYR A 161 -12.15 -8.63 1.14
C TYR A 161 -10.87 -8.23 0.38
N GLY A 162 -9.80 -9.00 0.51
CA GLY A 162 -8.58 -8.69 -0.19
C GLY A 162 -7.38 -9.55 0.17
N SER A 163 -6.35 -9.44 -0.65
CA SER A 163 -4.98 -9.79 -0.28
C SER A 163 -4.20 -8.49 -0.20
N PHE A 164 -3.86 -8.07 1.01
CA PHE A 164 -3.17 -6.82 1.30
C PHE A 164 -1.74 -7.12 1.73
N ARG A 165 -0.77 -6.59 1.02
CA ARG A 165 0.65 -6.93 1.16
C ARG A 165 1.47 -5.67 1.33
N VAL A 166 2.43 -5.71 2.23
CA VAL A 166 3.40 -4.64 2.45
C VAL A 166 4.81 -5.22 2.54
N GLY A 167 5.73 -4.67 1.76
CA GLY A 167 7.15 -4.90 1.94
C GLY A 167 7.69 -3.81 2.85
N MET A 168 8.20 -4.16 4.04
CA MET A 168 8.71 -3.16 4.99
C MET A 168 9.86 -3.68 5.84
N LYS A 169 10.67 -2.74 6.33
CA LYS A 169 11.74 -2.94 7.30
C LYS A 169 11.47 -2.08 8.53
N MET A 170 11.39 -2.73 9.68
CA MET A 170 11.03 -2.09 10.95
C MET A 170 12.19 -1.34 11.57
N SER A 171 11.89 -0.40 12.47
CA SER A 171 12.90 0.24 13.31
C SER A 171 13.50 -0.76 14.32
N SER A 172 14.81 -0.69 14.58
CA SER A 172 15.45 -1.34 15.73
C SER A 172 15.42 -0.47 17.00
N ILE A 173 14.99 0.79 16.88
CA ILE A 173 14.95 1.75 17.99
C ILE A 173 13.78 1.46 18.91
N ARG A 174 14.07 1.22 20.19
CA ARG A 174 13.06 0.95 21.22
C ARG A 174 12.13 2.15 21.41
N GLY A 175 10.86 1.87 21.69
CA GLY A 175 9.90 2.88 22.10
C GLY A 175 8.83 3.20 21.04
N THR A 176 8.61 2.31 20.07
CA THR A 176 7.66 2.55 18.96
C THR A 176 6.81 1.32 18.62
N CYS A 177 5.69 1.57 17.95
CA CYS A 177 4.87 0.60 17.25
C CYS A 177 4.88 0.91 15.75
N ALA A 178 5.28 -0.06 14.94
CA ALA A 178 5.11 -0.03 13.48
C ALA A 178 3.93 -0.93 13.09
N ALA A 179 3.01 -0.39 12.29
CA ALA A 179 1.75 -1.03 11.98
C ALA A 179 1.42 -0.98 10.47
N PHE A 180 0.89 -2.09 9.97
CA PHE A 180 0.17 -2.17 8.71
C PHE A 180 -1.18 -2.83 8.99
N PHE A 181 -2.26 -2.15 8.62
CA PHE A 181 -3.59 -2.59 9.03
C PHE A 181 -4.65 -2.20 8.02
N TRP A 182 -5.74 -2.95 8.03
CA TRP A 182 -6.99 -2.58 7.38
C TRP A 182 -7.94 -2.02 8.44
N TYR A 183 -8.52 -0.85 8.18
CA TYR A 183 -9.35 -0.11 9.13
C TYR A 183 -10.70 0.27 8.53
N ARG A 184 -11.75 0.00 9.30
CA ARG A 184 -13.09 0.58 9.10
C ARG A 184 -13.51 1.44 10.29
N ASN A 185 -13.29 0.93 11.50
CA ASN A 185 -13.50 1.61 12.78
C ASN A 185 -12.85 0.78 13.92
N ASP A 186 -12.85 1.33 15.14
CA ASP A 186 -12.24 0.76 16.34
C ASP A 186 -12.80 -0.61 16.80
N THR A 187 -13.81 -1.16 16.12
CA THR A 187 -14.39 -2.49 16.38
C THR A 187 -14.40 -3.39 15.15
N SER A 188 -13.69 -2.99 14.10
CA SER A 188 -13.65 -3.68 12.81
C SER A 188 -12.34 -3.29 12.12
N GLU A 189 -11.26 -3.95 12.51
CA GLU A 189 -9.88 -3.64 12.13
C GLU A 189 -9.05 -4.93 12.12
N LEU A 190 -8.09 -5.02 11.19
CA LEU A 190 -7.16 -6.14 11.06
C LEU A 190 -5.73 -5.61 11.14
N ASP A 191 -5.01 -5.95 12.20
CA ASP A 191 -3.73 -5.34 12.53
C ASP A 191 -2.57 -6.32 12.46
N LEU A 192 -1.45 -5.77 11.97
CA LEU A 192 -0.13 -6.34 12.13
C LEU A 192 0.77 -5.28 12.76
N GLU A 193 1.18 -5.51 14.00
CA GLU A 193 1.87 -4.53 14.83
C GLU A 193 3.18 -5.09 15.41
N PHE A 194 4.28 -4.41 15.09
CA PHE A 194 5.60 -4.69 15.62
C PHE A 194 5.95 -3.69 16.73
N LEU A 195 6.17 -4.20 17.94
CA LEU A 195 6.51 -3.40 19.11
C LEU A 195 7.99 -3.54 19.41
N THR A 196 8.76 -2.47 19.19
CA THR A 196 10.22 -2.50 19.43
C THR A 196 10.57 -2.70 20.91
N ARG A 197 9.61 -2.45 21.81
CA ARG A 197 9.70 -2.79 23.23
C ARG A 197 9.83 -4.30 23.47
N GLN A 198 9.20 -5.14 22.67
CA GLN A 198 9.18 -6.59 22.88
C GLN A 198 10.47 -7.27 22.36
N ILE A 199 11.33 -6.53 21.67
CA ILE A 199 12.69 -6.99 21.34
C ILE A 199 13.55 -6.95 22.60
N ASP A 200 14.34 -7.96 22.89
CA ASP A 200 15.31 -7.98 23.98
C ASP A 200 16.44 -8.97 23.65
N SER A 201 17.43 -9.11 24.54
CA SER A 201 18.59 -9.98 24.33
C SER A 201 18.27 -11.44 23.98
N SER A 202 17.07 -11.93 24.31
CA SER A 202 16.62 -13.30 24.02
C SER A 202 16.08 -13.48 22.60
N ASN A 203 15.78 -12.39 21.88
CA ASN A 203 15.19 -12.42 20.54
C ASN A 203 15.80 -11.41 19.55
N LEU A 204 17.05 -10.96 19.78
CA LEU A 204 17.83 -10.09 18.88
C LEU A 204 18.17 -10.72 17.51
N THR A 205 17.70 -11.93 17.22
CA THR A 205 17.89 -12.58 15.91
C THR A 205 16.62 -13.32 15.51
N SER A 206 16.13 -14.22 16.36
CA SER A 206 14.90 -14.98 16.20
C SER A 206 14.60 -15.79 17.47
N PRO A 207 13.33 -15.93 17.90
CA PRO A 207 12.14 -15.43 17.24
C PRO A 207 11.73 -14.01 17.65
N ALA A 208 11.51 -13.11 16.69
CA ALA A 208 11.00 -11.77 16.97
C ALA A 208 9.45 -11.77 17.09
N PRO A 209 8.86 -11.10 18.08
CA PRO A 209 7.41 -11.08 18.28
C PRO A 209 6.72 -10.14 17.28
N LEU A 210 5.62 -10.63 16.70
CA LEU A 210 4.69 -9.85 15.89
C LEU A 210 3.29 -9.97 16.49
N ASN A 211 2.64 -8.84 16.76
CA ASN A 211 1.28 -8.82 17.31
C ASN A 211 0.30 -8.81 16.13
N LEU A 212 -0.58 -9.81 16.10
CA LEU A 212 -1.65 -9.94 15.12
C LEU A 212 -2.97 -9.73 15.85
N VAL A 213 -3.75 -8.76 15.43
CA VAL A 213 -4.94 -8.32 16.15
C VAL A 213 -6.14 -8.24 15.21
N ILE A 214 -7.30 -8.65 15.70
CA ILE A 214 -8.58 -8.34 15.08
C ILE A 214 -9.40 -7.56 16.10
N GLN A 215 -9.60 -6.28 15.86
CA GLN A 215 -10.48 -5.48 16.71
C GLN A 215 -11.93 -5.85 16.42
N THR A 216 -12.69 -6.05 17.50
CA THR A 216 -14.08 -6.49 17.44
C THR A 216 -14.88 -5.74 18.51
N PRO A 217 -16.22 -5.80 18.50
CA PRO A 217 -17.00 -5.29 19.63
C PRO A 217 -16.60 -5.90 20.99
N LEU A 218 -16.00 -7.08 20.99
CA LEU A 218 -15.47 -7.71 22.20
C LEU A 218 -14.27 -6.95 22.76
N SER A 219 -13.32 -6.51 21.94
CA SER A 219 -12.18 -5.70 22.44
C SER A 219 -12.66 -4.37 23.01
N ALA A 220 -13.64 -3.72 22.37
CA ALA A 220 -14.27 -2.51 22.93
C ALA A 220 -14.94 -2.76 24.29
N SER A 221 -15.59 -3.92 24.49
CA SER A 221 -16.15 -4.28 25.80
C SER A 221 -15.09 -4.50 26.89
N HIS A 222 -13.83 -4.69 26.49
CA HIS A 222 -12.65 -4.77 27.33
C HIS A 222 -11.81 -3.47 27.30
N GLY A 223 -12.42 -2.33 26.99
CA GLY A 223 -11.74 -1.03 26.99
C GLY A 223 -10.80 -0.82 25.80
N PHE A 224 -11.13 -1.45 24.66
CA PHE A 224 -10.30 -1.48 23.45
C PHE A 224 -8.97 -2.24 23.62
N ASP A 225 -8.91 -3.15 24.60
CA ASP A 225 -7.78 -4.05 24.80
C ASP A 225 -8.10 -5.42 24.19
N ALA A 226 -7.61 -5.66 22.96
CA ALA A 226 -7.78 -6.93 22.28
C ALA A 226 -7.00 -8.08 22.92
N SER A 227 -5.97 -7.80 23.73
CA SER A 227 -5.17 -8.85 24.40
C SER A 227 -5.98 -9.65 25.42
N LEU A 228 -7.11 -9.11 25.86
CA LEU A 228 -8.09 -9.76 26.73
C LEU A 228 -9.13 -10.60 25.95
N THR A 229 -8.96 -10.74 24.64
CA THR A 229 -9.87 -11.47 23.75
C THR A 229 -9.14 -12.62 23.05
N PRO A 230 -9.87 -13.63 22.50
CA PRO A 230 -9.24 -14.69 21.72
C PRO A 230 -8.76 -14.24 20.33
N TYR A 231 -8.91 -12.96 19.99
CA TYR A 231 -8.57 -12.39 18.68
C TYR A 231 -7.32 -11.50 18.73
N PHE A 232 -6.41 -11.84 19.64
CA PHE A 232 -5.07 -11.29 19.74
C PHE A 232 -4.06 -12.43 19.79
N LYS A 233 -3.02 -12.37 18.96
CA LYS A 233 -1.98 -13.38 18.93
C LYS A 233 -0.61 -12.74 18.74
N VAL A 234 0.33 -13.04 19.65
CA VAL A 234 1.75 -12.78 19.42
C VAL A 234 2.34 -13.98 18.67
N HIS A 235 2.81 -13.75 17.45
CA HIS A 235 3.45 -14.77 16.62
C HIS A 235 4.97 -14.61 16.63
N PRO A 236 5.74 -15.69 16.85
CA PRO A 236 7.20 -15.68 16.74
C PRO A 236 7.65 -15.72 15.26
N LEU A 237 8.20 -14.62 14.75
CA LEU A 237 8.81 -14.57 13.41
C LEU A 237 10.18 -15.24 13.41
N PRO A 238 10.56 -15.96 12.34
CA PRO A 238 11.84 -16.66 12.26
C PRO A 238 13.04 -15.73 11.95
N PHE A 239 12.82 -14.43 11.86
CA PHE A 239 13.79 -13.38 11.53
C PHE A 239 13.57 -12.15 12.41
N LEU A 240 14.54 -11.22 12.41
CA LEU A 240 14.40 -9.92 13.07
C LEU A 240 13.90 -8.87 12.05
N PRO A 241 12.70 -8.30 12.21
CA PRO A 241 12.10 -7.35 11.26
C PRO A 241 12.89 -6.08 10.96
N SER A 242 13.88 -5.75 11.78
CA SER A 242 14.73 -4.57 11.60
C SER A 242 15.99 -4.80 10.78
N ASP A 243 16.35 -6.06 10.49
CA ASP A 243 17.60 -6.37 9.78
C ASP A 243 17.44 -6.23 8.25
N SER A 244 16.29 -6.64 7.72
CA SER A 244 15.99 -6.65 6.27
C SER A 244 14.52 -6.32 6.01
N TYR A 245 14.19 -6.12 4.73
CA TYR A 245 12.79 -5.99 4.32
C TYR A 245 12.13 -7.37 4.27
N HIS A 246 10.92 -7.45 4.81
CA HIS A 246 10.08 -8.64 4.81
C HIS A 246 8.69 -8.30 4.26
N GLU A 247 8.04 -9.25 3.58
CA GLU A 247 6.64 -9.08 3.18
C GLU A 247 5.75 -9.51 4.34
N TYR A 248 4.80 -8.66 4.69
CA TYR A 248 3.69 -8.99 5.57
C TYR A 248 2.39 -8.92 4.79
N ARG A 249 1.49 -9.86 5.04
CA ARG A 249 0.25 -9.97 4.26
C ARG A 249 -0.95 -10.36 5.10
N ILE A 250 -2.10 -9.77 4.76
CA ILE A 250 -3.42 -10.10 5.28
C ILE A 250 -4.27 -10.56 4.09
N ASP A 251 -4.62 -11.85 4.06
CA ASP A 251 -5.66 -12.36 3.18
C ASP A 251 -6.99 -12.36 3.95
N TRP A 252 -7.90 -11.47 3.59
CA TRP A 252 -9.25 -11.35 4.14
C TRP A 252 -10.26 -11.84 3.10
N LEU A 253 -10.87 -12.98 3.38
CA LEU A 253 -11.88 -13.63 2.55
C LEU A 253 -13.24 -13.65 3.28
N PRO A 254 -14.35 -14.01 2.61
CA PRO A 254 -15.67 -14.05 3.24
C PRO A 254 -15.77 -15.00 4.44
N ASP A 255 -14.97 -16.07 4.44
CA ASP A 255 -15.02 -17.15 5.44
C ASP A 255 -13.77 -17.24 6.33
N SER A 256 -12.72 -16.48 6.01
CA SER A 256 -11.44 -16.58 6.68
C SER A 256 -10.62 -15.30 6.62
N ILE A 257 -9.75 -15.13 7.63
CA ILE A 257 -8.65 -14.17 7.62
C ILE A 257 -7.38 -14.93 7.88
N THR A 258 -6.35 -14.75 7.05
CA THR A 258 -5.02 -15.33 7.27
C THR A 258 -3.95 -14.26 7.21
N PHE A 259 -3.13 -14.20 8.26
CA PHE A 259 -1.93 -13.37 8.31
C PHE A 259 -0.72 -14.17 7.84
N PHE A 260 0.19 -13.52 7.13
CA PHE A 260 1.41 -14.11 6.59
C PHE A 260 2.64 -13.22 6.85
N ALA A 261 3.81 -13.86 6.89
CA ALA A 261 5.09 -13.20 6.69
C ALA A 261 5.96 -14.04 5.76
N ASP A 262 6.60 -13.41 4.78
CA ASP A 262 7.42 -14.04 3.73
C ASP A 262 6.76 -15.29 3.12
N GLY A 263 5.50 -15.15 2.71
CA GLY A 263 4.69 -16.22 2.13
C GLY A 263 4.22 -17.31 3.11
N SER A 264 4.70 -17.32 4.36
CA SER A 264 4.36 -18.32 5.36
C SER A 264 3.15 -17.92 6.19
N PRO A 265 2.09 -18.76 6.32
CA PRO A 265 0.92 -18.45 7.13
C PRO A 265 1.24 -18.46 8.63
N LEU A 266 0.84 -17.41 9.34
CA LEU A 266 1.10 -17.21 10.77
C LEU A 266 -0.12 -17.51 11.64
N TRP A 267 -1.30 -17.10 11.19
CA TRP A 267 -2.53 -17.25 11.94
C TRP A 267 -3.74 -17.16 11.02
N THR A 268 -4.63 -18.15 11.11
CA THR A 268 -5.90 -18.19 10.39
C THR A 268 -7.08 -18.13 11.37
N ILE A 269 -8.06 -17.30 11.05
CA ILE A 269 -9.34 -17.19 11.75
C ILE A 269 -10.45 -17.57 10.78
N THR A 270 -11.28 -18.53 11.16
CA THR A 270 -12.45 -18.98 10.37
C THR A 270 -13.78 -18.67 11.05
N ASN A 271 -13.74 -18.01 12.21
CA ASN A 271 -14.96 -17.55 12.87
C ASN A 271 -15.52 -16.33 12.13
N THR A 272 -16.51 -16.55 11.28
CA THR A 272 -17.12 -15.51 10.45
C THR A 272 -17.78 -14.38 11.25
N SER A 273 -18.12 -14.59 12.53
CA SER A 273 -18.73 -13.55 13.38
C SER A 273 -17.77 -12.40 13.73
N VAL A 274 -16.45 -12.58 13.54
CA VAL A 274 -15.44 -11.54 13.77
C VAL A 274 -14.79 -11.01 12.50
N ILE A 275 -15.14 -11.59 11.36
CA ILE A 275 -14.66 -11.11 10.07
C ILE A 275 -15.36 -9.77 9.77
N PRO A 276 -14.63 -8.72 9.38
CA PRO A 276 -15.25 -7.45 8.99
C PRO A 276 -16.32 -7.64 7.91
N GLN A 277 -17.42 -6.88 8.01
CA GLN A 277 -18.60 -7.04 7.13
C GLN A 277 -18.86 -5.82 6.24
N GLY A 278 -18.02 -4.79 6.33
CA GLY A 278 -18.20 -3.55 5.59
C GLY A 278 -16.88 -3.03 5.03
N PRO A 279 -16.94 -2.04 4.15
CA PRO A 279 -15.76 -1.49 3.49
C PRO A 279 -14.89 -0.70 4.46
N GLY A 280 -13.61 -0.60 4.11
CA GLY A 280 -12.58 0.12 4.85
C GLY A 280 -11.37 0.39 3.96
N HIS A 281 -10.25 0.76 4.57
CA HIS A 281 -9.04 1.17 3.86
C HIS A 281 -7.78 0.65 4.54
N LEU A 282 -6.66 0.69 3.81
CA LEU A 282 -5.35 0.36 4.37
C LEU A 282 -4.66 1.58 4.98
N MET A 283 -3.91 1.34 6.04
CA MET A 283 -3.11 2.33 6.72
C MET A 283 -1.70 1.79 7.02
N LEU A 284 -0.73 2.68 6.92
CA LEU A 284 0.66 2.48 7.34
C LEU A 284 0.92 3.48 8.47
N ASN A 285 1.42 3.00 9.61
CA ASN A 285 1.61 3.86 10.78
C ASN A 285 2.91 3.51 11.50
N HIS A 286 3.65 4.53 11.91
CA HIS A 286 4.77 4.38 12.85
C HIS A 286 4.60 5.41 13.95
N TRP A 287 4.35 4.92 15.17
CA TRP A 287 3.88 5.76 16.26
C TRP A 287 4.40 5.36 17.63
N SER A 288 4.18 6.25 18.60
CA SER A 288 4.41 5.99 20.02
C SER A 288 3.48 6.87 20.85
N ASN A 289 3.03 6.34 21.99
CA ASN A 289 2.25 7.06 23.02
C ASN A 289 2.87 6.88 24.41
N GLY A 290 3.98 6.13 24.51
CA GLY A 290 4.64 5.79 25.76
C GLY A 290 3.91 4.78 26.64
N ASP A 291 2.83 4.15 26.16
CA ASP A 291 2.15 3.11 26.94
C ASP A 291 3.14 1.98 27.26
N GLY A 292 3.30 1.75 28.56
CA GLY A 292 4.16 0.74 29.13
C GLY A 292 3.70 -0.70 28.90
N ASN A 293 2.63 -0.97 28.16
CA ASN A 293 2.30 -2.31 27.66
C ASN A 293 2.31 -2.39 26.13
N TRP A 294 2.56 -1.27 25.45
CA TRP A 294 2.52 -1.17 23.99
C TRP A 294 3.83 -0.57 23.46
N SER A 295 3.77 0.65 22.92
CA SER A 295 4.91 1.33 22.28
C SER A 295 6.07 1.62 23.24
N ALA A 296 5.79 1.96 24.51
CA ALA A 296 6.76 2.23 25.56
C ALA A 296 7.87 3.23 25.20
N GLY A 297 7.55 4.21 24.36
CA GLY A 297 8.41 5.37 24.09
C GLY A 297 8.22 6.52 25.09
N PRO A 298 8.65 7.74 24.72
CA PRO A 298 9.23 8.11 23.43
C PRO A 298 10.57 7.41 23.18
N PRO A 299 10.97 7.20 21.91
CA PRO A 299 12.28 6.62 21.63
C PRO A 299 13.41 7.60 22.00
N GLU A 300 14.58 7.06 22.34
CA GLU A 300 15.76 7.87 22.70
C GLU A 300 16.37 8.61 21.50
N GLU A 301 16.24 8.01 20.31
CA GLU A 301 16.64 8.56 19.03
C GLU A 301 15.52 8.43 18.00
N ASP A 302 15.64 9.11 16.86
CA ASP A 302 14.59 9.06 15.84
C ASP A 302 14.49 7.63 15.28
N ALA A 303 13.27 7.12 15.22
CA ALA A 303 12.96 5.78 14.78
C ALA A 303 12.30 5.83 13.40
N VAL A 304 12.71 4.96 12.48
CA VAL A 304 12.20 4.94 11.10
C VAL A 304 11.65 3.57 10.73
N LEU A 305 10.42 3.56 10.23
CA LEU A 305 9.83 2.44 9.50
C LEU A 305 10.00 2.73 8.00
N THR A 306 10.56 1.80 7.24
CA THR A 306 10.74 1.97 5.79
C THR A 306 9.90 0.97 5.01
N VAL A 307 9.14 1.43 4.02
CA VAL A 307 8.23 0.65 3.20
C VAL A 307 8.72 0.65 1.75
N SER A 308 8.96 -0.54 1.18
CA SER A 308 9.39 -0.69 -0.22
C SER A 308 8.20 -0.77 -1.18
N TYR A 309 7.10 -1.40 -0.80
CA TYR A 309 5.88 -1.44 -1.60
C TYR A 309 4.64 -1.71 -0.77
N VAL A 310 3.48 -1.36 -1.34
CA VAL A 310 2.19 -1.94 -0.96
C VAL A 310 1.50 -2.49 -2.19
N LYS A 311 0.89 -3.67 -2.06
CA LYS A 311 0.06 -4.30 -3.10
C LYS A 311 -1.25 -4.72 -2.46
N ALA A 312 -2.34 -4.12 -2.90
CA ALA A 312 -3.69 -4.45 -2.49
C ALA A 312 -4.45 -5.02 -3.69
N TYR A 313 -4.99 -6.22 -3.54
CA TYR A 313 -5.94 -6.82 -4.48
C TYR A 313 -7.22 -7.06 -3.72
N PHE A 314 -8.35 -6.51 -4.16
CA PHE A 314 -9.55 -6.44 -3.32
C PHE A 314 -10.83 -6.36 -4.13
N ASN A 315 -11.97 -6.58 -3.48
CA ASN A 315 -13.26 -6.25 -4.07
C ASN A 315 -13.71 -4.87 -3.60
N SER A 316 -14.43 -4.17 -4.47
CA SER A 316 -14.94 -2.83 -4.21
C SER A 316 -16.39 -2.88 -3.74
N SER A 317 -16.75 -2.09 -2.72
CA SER A 317 -18.16 -1.82 -2.40
C SER A 317 -18.81 -0.82 -3.36
N ASP A 318 -18.05 -0.13 -4.21
CA ASP A 318 -18.56 0.79 -5.23
C ASP A 318 -19.23 0.04 -6.38
N GLU A 319 -20.55 0.20 -6.52
CA GLU A 319 -21.36 -0.42 -7.58
C GLU A 319 -20.93 -0.01 -8.99
N GLY A 320 -20.48 1.23 -9.18
CA GLY A 320 -19.98 1.73 -10.46
C GLY A 320 -18.71 1.00 -10.89
N LYS A 321 -17.77 0.79 -9.97
CA LYS A 321 -16.57 -0.03 -10.23
C LYS A 321 -16.91 -1.48 -10.53
N ASN A 322 -17.83 -2.06 -9.77
CA ASN A 322 -18.31 -3.42 -10.02
C ASN A 322 -18.97 -3.56 -11.40
N LYS A 323 -19.71 -2.53 -11.83
CA LYS A 323 -20.28 -2.48 -13.18
C LYS A 323 -19.18 -2.37 -14.25
N VAL A 324 -18.19 -1.50 -14.07
CA VAL A 324 -17.06 -1.37 -15.01
C VAL A 324 -16.32 -2.70 -15.14
N PHE A 325 -16.04 -3.37 -14.02
CA PHE A 325 -15.44 -4.70 -14.02
C PHE A 325 -16.30 -5.72 -14.77
N ALA A 326 -17.60 -5.79 -14.50
CA ALA A 326 -18.51 -6.73 -15.16
C ALA A 326 -18.64 -6.46 -16.67
N ASP A 327 -18.60 -5.19 -17.09
CA ASP A 327 -18.66 -4.81 -18.49
C ASP A 327 -17.33 -5.15 -19.23
N ASN A 328 -16.18 -5.10 -18.53
CA ASN A 328 -14.86 -5.42 -19.08
C ASN A 328 -14.54 -6.92 -19.08
N CYS A 329 -14.94 -7.66 -18.04
CA CYS A 329 -14.74 -9.10 -17.95
C CYS A 329 -15.72 -9.86 -18.85
N VAL A 330 -15.35 -10.00 -20.13
CA VAL A 330 -16.14 -10.78 -21.09
C VAL A 330 -15.83 -12.27 -20.93
N SER A 331 -16.84 -13.09 -20.69
CA SER A 331 -16.69 -14.55 -20.60
C SER A 331 -15.99 -15.13 -21.84
N ASP A 332 -15.14 -16.12 -21.64
CA ASP A 332 -14.33 -16.82 -22.67
C ASP A 332 -13.25 -15.97 -23.38
N VAL A 333 -13.17 -14.66 -23.13
CA VAL A 333 -12.16 -13.75 -23.71
C VAL A 333 -11.30 -13.08 -22.63
N GLY A 334 -11.92 -12.66 -21.54
CA GLY A 334 -11.25 -11.94 -20.46
C GLY A 334 -10.27 -12.83 -19.71
N LYS A 335 -9.20 -12.21 -19.21
CA LYS A 335 -8.10 -12.90 -18.54
C LYS A 335 -8.13 -12.62 -17.04
N VAL A 336 -8.04 -13.68 -16.24
CA VAL A 336 -7.68 -13.59 -14.83
C VAL A 336 -6.15 -13.64 -14.74
N CYS A 337 -5.56 -12.71 -14.00
CA CYS A 337 -4.12 -12.69 -13.76
C CYS A 337 -3.80 -13.31 -12.41
N GLU A 338 -2.97 -14.34 -12.42
CA GLU A 338 -2.46 -14.93 -11.19
C GLU A 338 -1.48 -13.96 -10.50
N ILE A 339 -1.69 -13.75 -9.21
CA ILE A 339 -0.78 -12.95 -8.38
C ILE A 339 0.44 -13.81 -8.06
N SER A 340 1.58 -13.44 -8.63
CA SER A 340 2.85 -14.12 -8.34
C SER A 340 3.37 -13.74 -6.96
N GLU A 341 3.82 -14.75 -6.22
CA GLU A 341 4.55 -14.56 -4.96
C GLU A 341 5.98 -14.05 -5.23
N ALA A 342 6.58 -13.40 -4.23
CA ALA A 342 7.99 -13.04 -4.31
C ALA A 342 8.89 -14.29 -4.19
N ASP A 343 10.15 -14.14 -4.55
CA ASP A 343 11.15 -15.19 -4.33
C ASP A 343 11.54 -15.25 -2.86
N TRP A 344 10.82 -16.05 -2.07
CA TRP A 344 11.04 -16.20 -0.64
C TRP A 344 12.39 -16.86 -0.29
N GLU A 345 13.05 -17.53 -1.23
CA GLU A 345 14.39 -18.09 -0.99
C GLU A 345 15.44 -16.97 -0.91
N ASN A 346 15.30 -15.96 -1.77
CA ASN A 346 16.21 -14.81 -1.82
C ASN A 346 15.72 -13.59 -1.01
N GLY A 347 14.44 -13.53 -0.67
CA GLY A 347 13.82 -12.44 0.08
C GLY A 347 13.54 -11.19 -0.77
N ILE A 348 13.17 -10.10 -0.11
CA ILE A 348 12.73 -8.86 -0.78
C ILE A 348 13.61 -7.64 -0.49
N ASP A 349 14.82 -7.85 0.06
CA ASP A 349 15.67 -6.77 0.59
C ASP A 349 16.47 -6.06 -0.52
N PRO A 350 16.18 -4.79 -0.87
CA PRO A 350 16.95 -4.02 -1.84
C PRO A 350 18.35 -3.63 -1.33
N ARG A 351 18.64 -3.79 -0.02
CA ARG A 351 19.95 -3.49 0.59
C ARG A 351 20.89 -4.69 0.61
N GLY A 352 20.37 -5.88 0.30
CA GLY A 352 21.14 -7.12 0.30
C GLY A 352 22.19 -7.18 -0.81
N GLN A 353 23.05 -8.21 -0.74
CA GLN A 353 24.11 -8.45 -1.73
C GLN A 353 23.58 -8.55 -3.18
N ASN A 354 22.37 -9.09 -3.34
CA ASN A 354 21.67 -9.21 -4.62
C ASN A 354 20.48 -8.25 -4.70
N GLY A 355 20.60 -7.06 -4.10
CA GLY A 355 19.50 -6.07 -3.96
C GLY A 355 18.73 -5.80 -5.25
N ASN A 356 19.41 -5.77 -6.40
CA ASN A 356 18.76 -5.55 -7.70
C ASN A 356 17.80 -6.68 -8.12
N GLU A 357 18.00 -7.90 -7.62
CA GLU A 357 17.10 -9.02 -7.85
C GLU A 357 16.02 -9.08 -6.76
N THR A 358 16.42 -8.98 -5.49
CA THR A 358 15.53 -9.11 -4.34
C THR A 358 14.57 -7.94 -4.16
N GLY A 359 15.01 -6.69 -4.42
CA GLY A 359 14.12 -5.54 -4.41
C GLY A 359 13.08 -5.56 -5.54
N ARG A 360 13.34 -6.32 -6.62
CA ARG A 360 12.44 -6.45 -7.77
C ARG A 360 11.36 -7.50 -7.54
N THR A 361 10.35 -7.14 -6.76
CA THR A 361 9.21 -8.02 -6.51
C THR A 361 8.15 -7.97 -7.64
N PRO A 362 7.34 -9.03 -7.85
CA PRO A 362 6.33 -9.05 -8.91
C PRO A 362 5.19 -8.03 -8.69
N PHE A 363 4.80 -7.34 -9.76
CA PHE A 363 3.59 -6.50 -9.85
C PHE A 363 2.73 -7.00 -11.02
N VAL A 364 1.41 -6.96 -10.87
CA VAL A 364 0.48 -7.52 -11.87
C VAL A 364 -0.23 -6.44 -12.69
N GLY A 365 -0.43 -5.25 -12.11
CA GLY A 365 -1.05 -4.11 -12.79
C GLY A 365 -0.09 -2.95 -13.04
N ASN A 366 -0.63 -1.89 -13.64
CA ASN A 366 0.05 -0.61 -13.78
C ASN A 366 0.32 0.00 -12.41
N ARG A 367 1.59 0.32 -12.15
CA ARG A 367 2.05 0.89 -10.88
C ARG A 367 1.50 2.30 -10.74
N THR A 368 0.87 2.60 -9.60
CA THR A 368 0.60 4.01 -9.27
C THR A 368 1.92 4.67 -8.88
N GLY A 369 2.28 5.75 -9.58
CA GLY A 369 3.60 6.38 -9.52
C GLY A 369 4.47 6.27 -10.79
N TRP A 370 4.09 5.46 -11.80
CA TRP A 370 4.78 5.41 -13.10
C TRP A 370 3.97 4.69 -14.20
N THR A 371 4.00 5.17 -15.46
CA THR A 371 3.21 4.63 -16.59
C THR A 371 3.91 3.47 -17.34
N GLU A 372 3.13 2.51 -17.84
CA GLU A 372 3.48 1.22 -18.52
C GLU A 372 4.45 1.29 -19.72
N GLY A 373 4.91 2.47 -20.13
CA GLY A 373 5.68 2.70 -21.36
C GLY A 373 7.10 2.13 -21.38
N ASP A 374 7.71 1.88 -20.21
CA ASP A 374 9.16 1.63 -20.19
C ASP A 374 9.63 0.38 -19.42
N SER A 375 8.76 -0.57 -19.09
CA SER A 375 9.14 -1.75 -18.28
C SER A 375 9.39 -3.07 -19.05
N ASP A 376 9.64 -3.08 -20.37
CA ASP A 376 9.99 -4.31 -21.10
C ASP A 376 11.39 -4.30 -21.73
N PRO A 377 12.44 -4.78 -21.02
CA PRO A 377 13.77 -4.99 -21.61
C PRO A 377 13.86 -6.19 -22.57
N ASN A 378 12.78 -6.94 -22.80
CA ASN A 378 12.73 -8.08 -23.73
C ASN A 378 11.91 -7.84 -25.00
N GLN A 379 11.35 -6.64 -25.21
CA GLN A 379 10.81 -6.29 -26.53
C GLN A 379 11.86 -5.60 -27.39
N LYS A 380 12.37 -6.37 -28.37
CA LYS A 380 13.11 -5.86 -29.52
C LYS A 380 12.25 -4.81 -30.24
N GLY A 381 12.47 -3.53 -29.93
CA GLY A 381 11.80 -2.39 -30.55
C GLY A 381 12.03 -2.37 -32.06
N GLY A 382 10.98 -2.69 -32.82
CA GLY A 382 10.81 -2.17 -34.17
C GLY A 382 10.48 -0.69 -34.05
N ALA A 383 11.37 0.15 -34.57
CA ALA A 383 11.28 1.61 -34.49
C ALA A 383 10.00 2.17 -35.12
N SER A 384 9.29 3.01 -34.37
CA SER A 384 8.53 4.15 -34.89
C SER A 384 8.55 5.22 -33.79
N GLY A 385 9.37 6.26 -33.86
CA GLY A 385 9.19 7.32 -34.84
C GLY A 385 8.30 8.39 -34.18
N MET A 386 8.93 9.26 -33.40
CA MET A 386 8.35 10.42 -32.73
C MET A 386 7.65 11.32 -33.76
N GLU A 387 6.31 11.37 -33.79
CA GLU A 387 5.58 12.44 -34.47
C GLU A 387 5.30 13.56 -33.47
N VAL A 388 6.03 14.66 -33.65
CA VAL A 388 5.76 15.96 -33.07
C VAL A 388 4.41 16.44 -33.62
N GLY A 389 3.39 16.47 -32.76
CA GLY A 389 2.09 17.05 -33.07
C GLY A 389 2.23 18.54 -33.41
N VAL A 390 2.09 18.87 -34.69
CA VAL A 390 1.98 20.24 -35.19
C VAL A 390 0.69 20.85 -34.63
N MET A 391 0.83 21.86 -33.78
CA MET A 391 -0.24 22.71 -33.29
C MET A 391 -0.79 23.53 -34.47
N THR A 392 -1.92 23.10 -35.04
CA THR A 392 -2.65 23.86 -36.06
C THR A 392 -3.35 25.05 -35.40
N MET A 393 -2.74 26.23 -35.51
CA MET A 393 -3.40 27.51 -35.27
C MET A 393 -4.51 27.74 -36.31
N PHE A 394 -5.76 27.81 -35.88
CA PHE A 394 -6.82 28.43 -36.67
C PHE A 394 -6.73 29.96 -36.54
N ALA A 395 -6.13 30.61 -37.53
CA ALA A 395 -6.21 32.06 -37.73
C ALA A 395 -7.41 32.37 -38.64
N SER A 396 -8.51 32.87 -38.07
CA SER A 396 -9.62 33.44 -38.82
C SER A 396 -9.31 34.90 -39.17
N LEU A 397 -8.88 35.12 -40.41
CA LEU A 397 -8.80 36.45 -41.03
C LEU A 397 -10.21 37.01 -41.27
N GLY A 398 -10.59 38.03 -40.49
CA GLY A 398 -11.75 38.87 -40.76
C GLY A 398 -11.45 39.86 -41.88
N ILE A 399 -12.18 39.71 -42.99
CA ILE A 399 -12.16 40.63 -44.14
C ILE A 399 -12.96 41.88 -43.79
N MET A 400 -12.33 43.04 -43.97
CA MET A 400 -12.96 44.37 -43.99
C MET A 400 -14.06 44.47 -45.05
N CYS A 401 -15.22 44.98 -44.65
CA CYS A 401 -16.09 45.77 -45.53
C CYS A 401 -16.41 47.10 -44.84
N VAL A 402 -15.96 48.17 -45.49
CA VAL A 402 -16.29 49.57 -45.21
C VAL A 402 -17.66 49.90 -45.81
N TRP A 403 -18.17 51.09 -45.46
CA TRP A 403 -19.35 51.84 -45.92
C TRP A 403 -20.55 51.78 -44.96
N LEU A 404 -21.25 52.86 -44.63
CA LEU A 404 -20.97 54.31 -44.48
C LEU A 404 -22.24 54.90 -43.79
N PHE A 405 -22.04 55.96 -43.00
CA PHE A 405 -22.92 57.13 -42.82
C PHE A 405 -24.12 57.19 -41.83
N VAL A 406 -24.05 58.27 -41.02
CA VAL A 406 -25.07 59.18 -40.44
C VAL A 406 -26.06 58.60 -39.42
N GLY A 407 -26.32 59.20 -38.25
CA GLY A 407 -25.86 60.46 -37.68
C GLY A 407 -26.74 60.90 -36.49
N VAL A 408 -26.37 62.09 -36.00
CA VAL A 408 -26.90 62.87 -34.84
C VAL A 408 -26.43 62.40 -33.48
#